data_AF-A0AB34ZAN5-F1
#
_entry.id   AF-A0AB34ZAN5-F1
#
_cell.length_a   1.000
_cell.length_b   1.000
_cell.length_c   1.000
_cell.angle_alpha   90.00
_cell.angle_beta   90.00
_cell.angle_gamma   90.00
#
_symmetry.space_group_name_H-M   'P 1'
#
loop_
_entity.id
_entity.type
_entity.pdbx_description
1 polymer ?
#
loop_
_entity_poly.entity_id
_entity_poly.type
_entity_poly.pdbx_seq_one_letter_code
_entity_poly.pdbx_strand_id
1 'polypeptide(L)' 'MTGQILTGPAITALNTFMQPYAVEHKAFKGARVQGNAVTIALPPRSIVILKLEYREILY' A
#
# COMPACT_ATOMS: atom_id res chain seq x y z
N MET A 1 2.22 9.08 -8.62
CA MET A 1 1.82 7.80 -8.00
C MET A 1 1.70 7.98 -6.49
N THR A 2 0.61 7.51 -5.91
CA THR A 2 0.44 7.40 -4.45
C THR A 2 0.11 5.96 -4.07
N GLY A 3 0.45 5.57 -2.84
CA GLY A 3 0.22 4.21 -2.35
C GLY A 3 -0.32 4.20 -0.92
N GLN A 4 -1.19 3.24 -0.64
CA GLN A 4 -1.68 2.93 0.70
C GLN A 4 -1.51 1.45 1.00
N ILE A 5 -1.29 1.13 2.28
CA ILE A 5 -1.15 -0.24 2.78
C ILE A 5 -2.01 -0.43 4.01
N LEU A 6 -2.62 -1.61 4.13
CA LEU A 6 -3.22 -2.13 5.34
C LEU A 6 -2.44 -3.40 5.73
N THR A 7 -1.91 -3.46 6.95
CA THR A 7 -1.14 -4.61 7.45
C THR A 7 -1.18 -4.65 8.99
N GLY A 8 -0.76 -5.77 9.57
CA GLY A 8 -0.74 -5.97 11.02
C GLY A 8 0.38 -6.91 11.47
N PRO A 9 0.72 -6.90 12.77
CA PRO A 9 1.82 -7.69 13.32
C PRO A 9 1.56 -9.21 13.29
N ALA A 10 0.28 -9.63 13.31
CA ALA A 10 -0.15 -11.02 13.33
C ALA A 10 -1.31 -11.27 12.34
N ILE A 11 -1.54 -12.53 11.98
CA ILE A 11 -2.67 -12.90 11.10
C ILE A 11 -4.03 -12.67 11.77
N THR A 12 -4.06 -12.66 13.10
CA THR A 12 -5.24 -12.41 13.94
C THR A 12 -5.34 -10.94 14.39
N ALA A 13 -4.51 -10.04 13.88
CA ALA A 13 -4.56 -8.63 14.25
C ALA A 13 -5.92 -8.01 13.87
N LEU A 14 -6.55 -7.32 14.81
CA LEU A 14 -7.84 -6.66 14.64
C LEU A 14 -7.94 -5.39 15.49
N ASN A 15 -8.87 -4.52 15.12
CA ASN A 15 -9.24 -3.37 15.95
C ASN A 15 -10.22 -3.82 17.05
N THR A 16 -10.08 -3.23 18.23
CA THR A 16 -10.98 -3.44 19.36
C THR A 16 -11.50 -2.10 19.89
N PHE A 17 -12.47 -2.11 20.81
CA PHE A 17 -12.93 -0.87 21.44
C PHE A 17 -11.82 -0.15 22.21
N MET A 18 -10.89 -0.88 22.83
CA MET A 18 -9.77 -0.29 23.58
C MET A 18 -8.61 0.14 22.68
N GLN A 19 -8.47 -0.50 21.52
CA GLN A 19 -7.44 -0.21 20.52
C GLN A 19 -8.07 -0.15 19.12
N PRO A 20 -8.73 0.98 18.79
CA PRO A 20 -9.50 1.09 17.55
C PRO A 20 -8.64 1.25 16.29
N TYR A 21 -7.34 1.54 16.44
CA TYR A 21 -6.42 1.85 15.33
C TYR A 21 -5.21 0.91 15.26
N ALA A 22 -5.35 -0.33 15.73
CA ALA A 22 -4.27 -1.33 15.67
C ALA A 22 -3.96 -1.77 14.22
N VAL A 23 -4.96 -1.77 13.34
CA VAL A 23 -4.88 -2.08 11.91
C VAL A 23 -5.59 -0.96 11.14
N GLU A 24 -4.81 -0.13 10.46
CA GLU A 24 -5.29 1.05 9.73
C GLU A 24 -4.47 1.32 8.46
N HIS A 25 -5.02 2.13 7.55
CA HIS A 25 -4.33 2.52 6.34
C HIS A 25 -3.12 3.41 6.65
N LYS A 26 -1.98 3.08 6.05
CA LYS A 26 -0.74 3.87 6.12
C LYS A 26 -0.22 4.19 4.73
N ALA A 27 0.60 5.23 4.61
CA ALA A 27 1.25 5.55 3.35
C ALA A 27 2.20 4.42 2.94
N PHE A 28 2.07 3.95 1.69
CA PHE A 28 2.92 2.90 1.15
C PHE A 28 3.94 3.46 0.16
N LYS A 29 5.23 3.19 0.43
CA LYS A 29 6.37 3.66 -0.37
C LYS A 29 7.19 2.53 -0.99
N GLY A 30 6.71 1.29 -0.90
CA GLY A 30 7.40 0.08 -1.39
C GLY A 30 7.22 -0.20 -2.89
N ALA A 31 6.63 0.72 -3.64
CA ALA A 31 6.45 0.61 -5.09
C ALA A 31 7.44 1.51 -5.83
N ARG A 32 7.98 1.01 -6.95
CA ARG A 32 8.83 1.76 -7.88
C ARG A 32 8.33 1.56 -9.31
N VAL A 33 8.39 2.63 -10.09
CA VAL A 33 8.09 2.61 -11.53
C VAL A 33 9.39 2.73 -12.29
N GLN A 34 9.64 1.84 -13.24
CA GLN A 34 10.79 1.88 -14.15
C GLN A 34 10.29 1.59 -15.56
N GLY A 35 10.32 2.59 -16.44
CA GLY A 35 9.72 2.48 -17.78
C GLY A 35 8.24 2.13 -17.71
N ASN A 36 7.86 1.00 -18.31
CA ASN A 36 6.51 0.44 -18.30
C ASN A 36 6.25 -0.58 -17.18
N ALA A 37 7.24 -0.82 -16.29
CA ALA A 37 7.14 -1.81 -15.22
C ALA A 37 6.91 -1.14 -13.87
N VAL A 38 6.06 -1.77 -13.06
CA VAL A 38 5.84 -1.43 -11.64
C VAL A 38 6.34 -2.59 -10.80
N THR A 39 7.35 -2.35 -9.96
CA THR A 39 7.87 -3.34 -9.01
C THR A 39 7.40 -2.98 -7.60
N ILE A 40 6.88 -3.97 -6.87
CA ILE A 40 6.29 -3.78 -5.54
C ILE A 40 6.95 -4.74 -4.55
N ALA A 41 7.49 -4.20 -3.45
CA ALA A 41 7.91 -4.99 -2.29
C ALA A 41 6.73 -5.09 -1.31
N LEU A 42 6.00 -6.21 -1.35
CA LEU A 42 4.86 -6.46 -0.46
C LEU A 42 5.34 -6.89 0.93
N PRO A 43 4.96 -6.18 1.99
CA PRO A 43 5.15 -6.66 3.35
C PRO A 43 4.32 -7.93 3.60
N PRO A 44 4.69 -8.76 4.59
CA PRO A 44 3.86 -9.89 4.98
C PRO A 44 2.45 -9.44 5.40
N ARG A 45 1.42 -10.23 5.05
CA ARG A 45 0.02 -9.99 5.47
C ARG A 45 -0.44 -8.57 5.13
N SER A 46 -0.21 -8.14 3.90
CA SER A 46 -0.54 -6.79 3.46
C SER A 46 -1.56 -6.76 2.34
N ILE A 47 -2.44 -5.78 2.40
CA ILE A 47 -3.21 -5.30 1.25
C ILE A 47 -2.60 -3.97 0.83
N VAL A 48 -2.23 -3.84 -0.44
CA VAL A 48 -1.65 -2.61 -1.01
C VAL A 48 -2.55 -2.09 -2.12
N ILE A 49 -2.84 -0.78 -2.07
CA ILE A 49 -3.55 -0.04 -3.11
C ILE A 49 -2.57 0.96 -3.71
N LEU A 50 -2.41 0.94 -5.04
CA LEU A 50 -1.61 1.91 -5.77
C LEU A 50 -2.49 2.72 -6.72
N LYS A 51 -2.38 4.05 -6.63
CA LYS A 51 -2.92 4.96 -7.63
C LYS A 51 -1.80 5.33 -8.61
N LEU A 52 -1.91 4.82 -9.82
CA LEU A 52 -1.04 5.19 -10.93
C LEU A 52 -1.66 6.37 -11.67
N GLU A 53 -0.82 7.34 -12.01
CA GLU A 53 -1.22 8.46 -12.87
C GLU A 53 -0.59 8.21 -14.22
N TYR A 54 -1.41 8.07 -15.24
CA TYR A 54 -0.95 8.04 -16.62
C TYR A 54 -0.77 9.47 -17.09
N ARG A 55 0.38 9.77 -17.70
CA ARG A 55 0.58 11.00 -18.46
C ARG A 55 0.72 10.63 -19.91
N GLU A 56 -0.21 11.11 -20.74
CA GLU A 56 0.02 11.14 -22.19
C GLU A 56 1.17 12.08 -22.47
N ILE A 57 2.16 11.59 -23.20
CA ILE A 57 3.14 12.44 -23.86
C ILE A 57 2.53 12.78 -25.23
N LEU A 58 2.07 14.02 -25.38
CA LEU A 58 1.65 14.56 -26.67
C LEU A 58 2.91 14.80 -27.52
N TYR A 59 2.88 14.32 -28.78
CA TYR A 59 3.92 14.55 -29.79
C TYR A 59 3.80 15.94 -30.42
#